data_AF-A0A815LEN8-F1
#
_entry.id   AF-A0A815LEN8-F1
#
_cell.length_a   1.000
_cell.length_b   1.000
_cell.length_c   1.000
_cell.angle_alpha   90.00
_cell.angle_beta   90.00
_cell.angle_gamma   90.00
#
_symmetry.space_group_name_H-M   'P 1'
#
loop_
_entity.id
_entity.type
_entity.pdbx_description
1 polymer ?
#
loop_
_entity_poly.entity_id
_entity_poly.type
_entity_poly.pdbx_seq_one_letter_code
_entity_poly.pdbx_strand_id
1 'polypeptide(L)'
;MNFKLFLFELFIVLVTKSPVYEAVICGGGVVRPGNACCGNVGYYSGTNTCCGGVVRPGNACCGNVGYYSGTNTCCGGVVRPGNACCGNVGYYSGTNTCCGGVVRVGGKC
;
A
#
# COMPACT_ATOMS: atom_id res chain seq x y z
N MET A 1 19.48 -1.20 39.06
CA MET A 1 18.83 -1.57 37.78
C MET A 1 19.79 -2.40 36.94
N ASN A 2 19.39 -3.61 36.54
CA ASN A 2 20.26 -4.55 35.84
C ASN A 2 20.34 -4.20 34.34
N PHE A 3 21.44 -3.55 33.92
CA PHE A 3 21.71 -3.19 32.52
C PHE A 3 21.63 -4.40 31.57
N LYS A 4 21.94 -5.61 32.07
CA LYS A 4 21.78 -6.88 31.36
C LYS A 4 20.33 -7.23 31.01
N LEU A 5 19.37 -6.95 31.89
CA LEU A 5 17.94 -7.18 31.59
C LEU A 5 17.45 -6.19 30.52
N PHE A 6 17.91 -4.95 30.60
CA PHE A 6 17.52 -3.91 29.63
C PHE A 6 18.02 -4.24 28.22
N LEU A 7 19.26 -4.74 28.09
CA LEU A 7 19.80 -5.21 26.82
C LEU A 7 19.06 -6.43 26.29
N PHE A 8 18.61 -7.35 27.15
CA PHE A 8 17.86 -8.54 26.75
C PHE A 8 16.47 -8.21 26.21
N GLU A 9 15.72 -7.34 26.91
CA GLU A 9 14.43 -6.81 26.44
C GLU A 9 14.59 -6.01 25.14
N LEU A 10 15.63 -5.18 25.04
CA LEU A 10 15.93 -4.43 23.82
C LEU A 10 16.25 -5.36 22.65
N PHE A 11 16.99 -6.45 22.88
CA PHE A 11 17.31 -7.45 21.85
C PHE A 11 16.05 -8.21 21.40
N ILE A 12 15.17 -8.60 22.34
CA ILE A 12 13.88 -9.22 22.00
C ILE A 12 13.02 -8.25 21.19
N VAL A 13 12.90 -6.99 21.58
CA VAL A 13 12.13 -5.99 20.81
C VAL A 13 12.75 -5.75 19.42
N LEU A 14 14.07 -5.70 19.29
CA LEU A 14 14.77 -5.57 18.01
C LEU A 14 14.63 -6.83 17.12
N VAL A 15 14.44 -8.01 17.72
CA VAL A 15 14.24 -9.29 17.03
C VAL A 15 12.75 -9.69 16.92
N THR A 16 11.82 -8.93 17.52
CA THR A 16 10.34 -9.10 17.37
C THR A 16 9.55 -7.90 16.80
N LYS A 17 10.13 -6.70 16.59
CA LYS A 17 9.61 -5.60 15.71
C LYS A 17 10.24 -5.19 14.31
N SER A 18 11.52 -5.36 13.99
CA SER A 18 12.09 -5.43 12.63
C SER A 18 11.25 -6.24 11.62
N PRO A 19 11.20 -5.83 10.34
CA PRO A 19 10.34 -6.47 9.33
C PRO A 19 10.74 -7.92 8.99
N VAL A 20 11.90 -8.40 9.41
CA VAL A 20 12.53 -9.64 8.93
C VAL A 20 11.89 -10.94 9.48
N TYR A 21 11.01 -10.86 10.47
CA TYR A 21 10.38 -12.04 11.13
C TYR A 21 8.87 -11.98 11.21
N GLU A 22 8.23 -10.99 10.59
CA GLU A 22 6.79 -11.12 10.36
C GLU A 22 6.60 -12.28 9.37
N ALA A 23 5.88 -13.30 9.80
CA ALA A 23 5.64 -14.49 9.03
C ALA A 23 4.15 -14.81 8.97
N VAL A 24 3.72 -15.30 7.82
CA VAL A 24 2.33 -15.64 7.52
C VAL A 24 2.28 -17.03 6.88
N ILE A 25 1.19 -17.75 7.11
CA ILE A 25 0.99 -19.07 6.52
C ILE A 25 0.15 -18.90 5.25
N CYS A 26 0.71 -19.22 4.08
CA CYS A 26 0.00 -19.15 2.80
C CYS A 26 0.07 -20.48 2.06
N GLY A 27 -0.95 -20.77 1.24
CA GLY A 27 -0.92 -21.88 0.31
C GLY A 27 -0.84 -23.26 0.94
N GLY A 28 -1.81 -23.59 1.81
CA GLY A 28 -1.92 -24.95 2.36
C GLY A 28 -0.95 -25.28 3.49
N GLY A 29 -0.49 -24.28 4.26
CA GLY A 29 0.29 -24.53 5.49
C GLY A 29 1.77 -24.14 5.43
N VAL A 30 2.23 -23.49 4.36
CA VAL A 30 3.64 -23.09 4.23
C VAL A 30 3.88 -21.72 4.87
N VAL A 31 4.86 -21.65 5.76
CA VAL A 31 5.31 -20.39 6.40
C VAL A 31 6.07 -19.54 5.38
N ARG A 32 5.72 -18.26 5.29
CA ARG A 32 6.30 -17.28 4.35
C ARG A 32 6.58 -15.95 5.06
N PRO A 33 7.57 -15.18 4.59
CA PRO A 33 7.79 -13.83 5.10
C PRO A 33 6.62 -12.91 4.72
N GLY A 34 6.27 -12.00 5.61
CA GLY A 34 5.19 -11.03 5.44
C GLY A 34 4.06 -11.21 6.44
N ASN A 35 3.01 -10.41 6.26
CA ASN A 35 1.84 -10.35 7.14
C ASN A 35 0.51 -10.51 6.42
N ALA A 36 0.56 -10.69 5.10
CA ALA A 36 -0.58 -10.95 4.26
C ALA A 36 -0.21 -11.95 3.16
N CYS A 37 -1.21 -12.64 2.62
CA CYS A 37 -1.04 -13.63 1.56
C CYS A 37 -1.66 -13.16 0.25
N CYS A 38 -0.94 -13.38 -0.85
CA CYS A 38 -1.44 -13.27 -2.21
C CYS A 38 -1.32 -14.65 -2.85
N GLY A 39 -2.38 -15.45 -2.75
CA GLY A 39 -2.33 -16.88 -3.07
C GLY A 39 -1.29 -17.60 -2.21
N ASN A 40 -0.27 -18.17 -2.87
CA ASN A 40 0.83 -18.87 -2.22
C ASN A 40 2.04 -17.95 -2.00
N VAL A 41 1.88 -16.64 -1.90
CA VAL A 41 3.01 -15.71 -1.69
C VAL A 41 2.72 -14.85 -0.47
N GLY A 42 3.65 -14.80 0.49
CA GLY A 42 3.58 -13.87 1.62
C GLY A 42 4.10 -12.50 1.21
N TYR A 43 3.49 -11.43 1.71
CA TYR A 43 3.90 -10.05 1.45
C TYR A 43 3.61 -9.14 2.65
N TYR A 44 4.21 -7.94 2.64
CA TYR A 44 4.00 -6.91 3.67
C TYR A 44 2.97 -5.89 3.18
N SER A 45 1.83 -5.81 3.86
CA SER A 45 0.66 -5.01 3.48
C SER A 45 0.85 -3.48 3.51
N GLY A 46 1.95 -2.99 4.11
CA GLY A 46 2.28 -1.55 4.13
C GLY A 46 2.97 -1.03 2.87
N THR A 47 3.61 -1.90 2.11
CA THR A 47 4.39 -1.54 0.91
C THR A 47 3.92 -2.26 -0.34
N ASN A 48 3.17 -3.35 -0.17
CA ASN A 48 2.67 -4.17 -1.26
C ASN A 48 1.20 -4.51 -1.05
N THR A 49 0.54 -4.86 -2.14
CA THR A 49 -0.84 -5.30 -2.20
C THR A 49 -0.98 -6.46 -3.19
N CYS A 50 -2.09 -7.20 -3.12
CA CYS A 50 -2.36 -8.31 -4.03
C CYS A 50 -3.35 -7.87 -5.11
N CYS A 51 -2.89 -7.72 -6.36
CA CYS A 51 -3.73 -7.33 -7.49
C CYS A 51 -3.74 -8.45 -8.54
N GLY A 52 -4.92 -8.99 -8.85
CA GLY A 52 -5.05 -10.07 -9.84
C GLY A 52 -4.28 -11.35 -9.47
N GLY A 53 -4.13 -11.62 -8.17
CA GLY A 53 -3.35 -12.77 -7.68
C GLY A 53 -1.84 -12.60 -7.72
N VAL A 54 -1.34 -11.40 -8.03
CA VAL A 54 0.09 -11.07 -8.05
C VAL A 54 0.38 -9.97 -7.02
N VAL A 55 1.47 -10.14 -6.25
CA VAL A 55 1.95 -9.10 -5.33
C VAL A 55 2.50 -7.93 -6.14
N ARG A 56 2.00 -6.73 -5.87
CA ARG A 56 2.40 -5.49 -6.52
C ARG A 56 2.76 -4.44 -5.47
N PRO A 57 3.73 -3.55 -5.75
CA PRO A 57 3.97 -2.38 -4.90
C PRO A 57 2.72 -1.50 -4.80
N GLY A 58 2.46 -0.94 -3.63
CA GLY A 58 1.30 -0.08 -3.37
C GLY A 58 0.36 -0.62 -2.30
N ASN A 59 -0.69 0.14 -2.03
CA ASN A 59 -1.73 -0.18 -1.04
C ASN A 59 -3.12 -0.33 -1.67
N ALA A 60 -3.27 -0.08 -2.98
CA ALA A 60 -4.51 -0.18 -3.72
C ALA A 60 -4.29 -0.79 -5.11
N CYS A 61 -5.36 -1.31 -5.71
CA CYS A 61 -5.32 -1.95 -7.03
C CYS A 61 -6.17 -1.18 -8.05
N CYS A 62 -5.62 -0.99 -9.24
CA CYS A 62 -6.31 -0.52 -10.43
C CYS A 62 -6.25 -1.67 -11.46
N GLY A 63 -7.26 -2.54 -11.44
CA GLY A 63 -7.18 -3.85 -12.10
C GLY A 63 -6.04 -4.69 -11.53
N ASN A 64 -5.09 -5.09 -12.38
CA ASN A 64 -3.92 -5.91 -11.99
C ASN A 64 -2.68 -5.08 -11.62
N VAL A 65 -2.81 -3.75 -11.55
CA VAL A 65 -1.72 -2.82 -11.24
C VAL A 65 -1.88 -2.30 -9.81
N GLY A 66 -0.83 -2.43 -9.00
CA GLY A 66 -0.76 -1.82 -7.67
C GLY A 66 -0.38 -0.34 -7.74
N TYR A 67 -0.92 0.47 -6.85
CA TYR A 67 -0.58 1.89 -6.72
C TYR A 67 -0.70 2.36 -5.27
N TYR A 68 -0.11 3.52 -4.97
CA TYR A 68 -0.22 4.21 -3.68
C TYR A 68 -1.32 5.25 -3.73
N SER A 69 -2.40 5.05 -2.97
CA SER A 69 -3.59 5.91 -2.96
C SER A 69 -3.35 7.35 -2.49
N GLY A 70 -2.23 7.62 -1.82
CA GLY A 70 -1.87 8.97 -1.36
C GLY A 70 -1.35 9.88 -2.47
N THR A 71 -0.81 9.32 -3.55
CA THR A 71 -0.22 10.07 -4.67
C THR A 71 -0.92 9.78 -6.00
N ASN A 72 -1.57 8.63 -6.11
CA ASN A 72 -2.19 8.14 -7.32
C ASN A 72 -3.62 7.68 -7.06
N THR A 73 -4.43 7.65 -8.12
CA THR A 73 -5.81 7.19 -8.13
C THR A 73 -6.09 6.36 -9.39
N CYS A 74 -7.16 5.58 -9.40
CA CYS A 74 -7.55 4.76 -10.55
C CYS A 74 -8.71 5.45 -11.30
N CYS A 75 -8.43 6.02 -12.48
CA CYS A 75 -9.45 6.67 -13.32
C CYS A 75 -9.58 5.92 -14.65
N GLY A 76 -10.78 5.45 -14.96
CA GLY A 76 -11.03 4.70 -16.21
C GLY A 76 -10.19 3.43 -16.34
N GLY A 77 -9.86 2.77 -15.22
CA GLY A 77 -9.01 1.58 -15.21
C GLY A 77 -7.51 1.84 -15.39
N VAL A 78 -7.09 3.11 -15.38
CA VAL A 78 -5.67 3.50 -15.48
C VAL A 78 -5.25 4.24 -14.21
N VAL A 79 -4.07 3.90 -13.69
CA VAL A 79 -3.46 4.63 -12.57
C VAL A 79 -3.03 6.02 -13.06
N ARG A 80 -3.52 7.05 -12.39
CA ARG A 80 -3.23 8.46 -12.67
C ARG A 80 -2.70 9.15 -11.41
N PRO A 81 -1.82 10.16 -11.54
CA PRO A 81 -1.43 10.99 -10.40
C PRO A 81 -2.64 11.77 -9.88
N GLY A 82 -2.72 11.98 -8.57
CA GLY A 82 -3.85 12.64 -7.90
C GLY A 82 -4.60 11.72 -6.95
N ASN A 83 -5.55 12.30 -6.22
CA ASN A 83 -6.41 11.61 -5.26
C ASN A 83 -7.88 11.57 -5.70
N ALA A 84 -8.23 12.23 -6.81
CA ALA A 84 -9.59 12.29 -7.35
C ALA A 84 -9.58 12.16 -8.87
N CYS A 85 -10.72 11.74 -9.45
CA CYS A 85 -10.89 11.60 -10.89
C CYS A 85 -11.84 12.66 -11.44
N CYS A 86 -11.45 13.28 -12.55
CA CYS A 86 -12.30 14.11 -13.40
C CYS A 86 -12.41 13.40 -14.76
N GLY A 87 -13.45 12.57 -14.91
CA GLY A 87 -13.50 11.58 -15.98
C GLY A 87 -12.33 10.58 -15.87
N ASN A 88 -11.53 10.47 -16.92
CA ASN A 88 -10.35 9.57 -16.98
C ASN A 88 -9.03 10.25 -16.55
N VAL A 89 -9.10 11.48 -16.04
CA VAL A 89 -7.95 12.28 -15.61
C VAL A 89 -7.88 12.30 -14.08
N GLY A 90 -6.73 11.94 -13.52
CA GLY A 90 -6.46 12.11 -12.10
C GLY A 90 -6.07 13.54 -11.76
N TYR A 91 -6.53 14.05 -10.62
CA TYR A 91 -6.17 15.37 -10.11
C TYR A 91 -6.07 15.38 -8.59
N TYR A 92 -5.38 16.38 -8.04
CA TYR A 92 -5.33 16.64 -6.60
C TYR A 92 -6.46 17.58 -6.19
N SER A 93 -7.43 17.07 -5.43
CA SER A 93 -8.60 17.84 -4.99
C SER A 93 -8.29 18.97 -4.00
N GLY A 94 -7.09 18.96 -3.39
CA GLY A 94 -6.63 20.04 -2.53
C GLY A 94 -6.24 21.33 -3.28
N THR A 95 -5.91 21.24 -4.56
CA THR A 95 -5.48 22.38 -5.39
C THR A 95 -6.38 22.64 -6.59
N ASN A 96 -7.07 21.60 -7.05
CA ASN A 96 -7.87 21.63 -8.28
C ASN A 96 -9.30 21.14 -8.04
N THR A 97 -10.19 21.44 -8.99
CA THR A 97 -11.61 21.06 -8.98
C THR A 97 -12.03 20.56 -10.36
N CYS A 98 -12.93 19.59 -10.40
CA CYS A 98 -13.51 19.10 -11.65
C CYS A 98 -14.79 19.88 -11.99
N CYS A 99 -14.80 20.55 -13.15
CA CYS A 99 -15.92 21.33 -13.64
C CYS A 99 -16.32 20.84 -15.03
N GLY A 100 -17.45 20.14 -15.14
CA GLY A 100 -17.93 19.62 -16.44
C GLY A 100 -16.95 18.67 -17.14
N GLY A 101 -16.14 17.92 -16.39
CA GLY A 101 -15.11 17.02 -16.94
C GLY A 101 -13.76 17.69 -17.21
N VAL A 102 -13.59 18.96 -16.87
CA VAL A 102 -12.31 19.69 -16.98
C VAL A 102 -11.75 20.01 -15.59
N VAL A 103 -10.46 19.73 -15.39
CA VAL A 103 -9.76 20.07 -14.15
C VAL A 103 -9.35 21.53 -14.17
N ARG A 104 -9.75 22.30 -13.15
CA ARG A 104 -9.43 23.73 -12.97
C ARG A 104 -8.67 23.94 -11.67
N VAL A 105 -7.68 24.83 -11.69
CA VAL A 105 -6.94 25.25 -10.49
C VAL A 105 -7.77 26.26 -9.71
N GLY A 106 -7.81 26.15 -8.38
CA GLY A 106 -8.36 27.23 -7.53
C GLY A 106 -9.81 27.07 -7.06
N GLY A 107 -10.36 25.85 -7.02
CA GLY A 107 -11.55 25.58 -6.20
C GLY A 107 -12.90 25.99 -6.79
N LYS A 108 -12.94 26.61 -7.98
CA LYS A 108 -14.16 27.22 -8.53
C LYS A 108 -14.52 26.67 -9.90
N CYS A 109 -15.80 26.32 -10.02
CA CYS A 109 -16.54 26.17 -11.26
C CYS A 109 -17.41 27.42 -11.42
#